data_AF-A0AAV4NJZ5-F1
#
_entry.id   AF-A0AAV4NJZ5-F1
#
_cell.length_a   1.000
_cell.length_b   1.000
_cell.length_c   1.000
_cell.angle_alpha   90.00
_cell.angle_beta   90.00
_cell.angle_gamma   90.00
#
_symmetry.space_group_name_H-M   'P 1'
#
loop_
_entity.id
_entity.type
_entity.pdbx_description
1 polymer ?
#
loop_
_entity_poly.entity_id
_entity_poly.type
_entity_poly.pdbx_seq_one_letter_code
_entity_poly.pdbx_strand_id
1 'polypeptide(L)'
;MSSEVSDVHDYMSKVLKNYDALRGKNVDLSQIPFWDAVIISASDFNQEKGYELQILKKQKRNELPASIPFHIFSDPPGYKIV
;
A
#
# COMPACT_ATOMS: atom_id res chain seq x y z
N MET A 1 33.50 18.51 32.28
CA MET A 1 32.74 17.24 32.28
C MET A 1 31.23 17.42 32.19
N SER A 2 30.54 18.15 33.09
CA SER A 2 29.07 18.31 32.97
C SER A 2 28.62 19.23 31.83
N SER A 3 29.43 20.23 31.46
CA SER A 3 29.13 21.17 30.35
C SER A 3 29.37 20.56 28.98
N GLU A 4 30.49 19.86 28.79
CA GLU A 4 30.86 19.24 27.51
C GLU A 4 29.88 18.16 27.06
N VAL A 5 29.30 17.40 28.01
CA VAL A 5 28.26 16.40 27.69
C VAL A 5 26.96 17.09 27.26
N SER A 6 26.65 18.26 27.82
CA SER A 6 25.51 19.09 27.40
C SER A 6 25.73 19.65 26.00
N ASP A 7 26.93 20.14 25.71
CA ASP A 7 27.27 20.72 24.40
C ASP A 7 27.20 19.68 23.28
N VAL A 8 27.65 18.45 23.54
CA VAL A 8 27.51 17.33 22.60
C VAL A 8 26.03 16.97 22.40
N HIS A 9 25.24 16.94 23.46
CA HIS A 9 23.80 16.66 23.36
C HIS A 9 23.06 17.70 22.51
N ASP A 10 23.35 18.98 22.72
CA ASP A 10 22.73 20.08 21.99
C ASP A 10 23.14 20.09 20.52
N TYR A 11 24.42 19.85 20.25
CA TYR A 11 24.93 19.73 18.88
C TYR A 11 24.28 18.56 18.14
N MET A 12 24.25 17.37 18.75
CA MET A 12 23.64 16.20 18.13
C MET A 12 22.13 16.38 17.91
N SER A 13 21.44 17.01 18.86
CA SER A 13 20.02 17.35 18.72
C SER A 13 19.77 18.32 17.55
N LYS A 14 20.66 19.29 17.34
CA LYS A 14 20.59 20.23 16.21
C LYS A 14 20.86 19.53 14.88
N VAL A 15 21.83 18.63 14.84
CA VAL A 15 22.14 17.82 13.66
C VAL A 15 20.94 16.95 13.27
N LEU A 16 20.31 16.27 14.22
CA LEU A 16 19.11 15.46 13.96
C LEU A 16 17.95 16.30 13.44
N LYS A 17 17.70 17.48 14.01
CA LYS A 17 16.68 18.42 13.51
C LYS A 17 16.95 18.85 12.07
N ASN A 18 18.20 19.12 11.72
CA ASN A 18 18.57 19.49 10.35
C ASN A 18 18.33 18.33 9.38
N TYR A 19 18.67 17.09 9.77
CA TYR A 19 18.37 15.92 8.95
C TYR A 19 16.86 15.70 8.77
N ASP A 20 16.07 15.87 9.83
CA ASP A 20 14.61 15.74 9.73
C ASP A 20 13.98 16.83 8.86
N ALA A 21 14.53 18.05 8.85
CA ALA A 21 14.11 19.12 7.95
C ALA A 21 14.46 18.85 6.47
N LEU A 22 15.47 18.01 6.20
CA LEU A 22 15.85 17.56 4.86
C LEU A 22 15.04 16.36 4.38
N ARG A 23 14.36 15.63 5.28
CA ARG A 23 13.46 14.55 4.88
C ARG A 23 12.28 15.16 4.11
N GLY A 24 11.78 14.45 3.11
CA GLY A 24 10.54 14.81 2.43
C GLY A 24 9.36 14.89 3.42
N LYS A 25 8.25 15.52 3.01
CA LYS A 25 7.03 15.54 3.83
C LYS A 25 6.67 14.11 4.23
N ASN A 26 6.40 13.90 5.52
CA ASN A 26 5.76 12.67 5.98
C ASN A 26 4.41 12.59 5.27
N VAL A 27 4.35 11.74 4.26
CA VAL A 27 3.12 11.40 3.58
C VAL A 27 2.38 10.45 4.50
N ASP A 28 1.19 10.84 4.93
CA ASP A 28 0.30 9.91 5.62
C ASP A 28 -0.17 8.86 4.62
N LEU A 29 0.61 7.78 4.51
CA LEU A 29 0.33 6.65 3.61
C LEU A 29 -0.98 5.93 4.00
N SER A 30 -1.56 6.20 5.18
CA SER A 30 -2.88 5.69 5.54
C SER A 30 -4.02 6.40 4.81
N GLN A 31 -3.76 7.58 4.23
CA GLN A 31 -4.76 8.38 3.51
C GLN A 31 -4.55 8.42 1.99
N ILE A 32 -3.43 7.91 1.49
CA ILE A 32 -3.20 7.81 0.05
C ILE A 32 -3.45 6.38 -0.39
N PRO A 33 -4.57 6.08 -1.08
CA PRO A 33 -4.74 4.75 -1.66
C PRO A 33 -3.61 4.50 -2.65
N PHE A 34 -2.84 3.43 -2.43
CA PHE A 34 -1.70 3.08 -3.28
C PHE A 34 -2.13 2.75 -4.71
N TRP A 35 -3.36 2.23 -4.87
CA TRP A 35 -3.96 1.89 -6.16
C TRP A 35 -5.30 2.60 -6.31
N ASP A 36 -5.57 3.13 -7.49
CA ASP A 36 -6.90 3.64 -7.86
C ASP A 36 -7.89 2.50 -8.17
N ALA A 37 -7.40 1.36 -8.67
CA ALA A 37 -8.17 0.16 -8.96
C ALA A 37 -7.27 -1.08 -9.04
N VAL A 38 -7.86 -2.28 -8.87
CA VAL A 38 -7.20 -3.57 -9.10
C VAL A 38 -8.02 -4.37 -10.12
N ILE A 39 -7.38 -4.82 -11.20
CA ILE A 39 -8.00 -5.65 -12.24
C ILE A 39 -7.43 -7.06 -12.17
N ILE A 40 -8.29 -8.07 -12.17
CA ILE A 40 -7.94 -9.48 -12.10
C ILE A 40 -8.54 -10.19 -13.32
N SER A 41 -7.70 -10.69 -14.22
CA SER A 41 -8.13 -11.59 -15.28
C SER A 41 -8.33 -13.00 -14.73
N ALA A 42 -9.43 -13.65 -15.09
CA ALA A 42 -9.71 -15.05 -14.80
C ALA A 42 -9.69 -15.89 -16.09
N SER A 43 -9.26 -17.14 -16.00
CA SER A 43 -9.20 -18.07 -17.14
C SER A 43 -10.57 -18.36 -17.74
N ASP A 44 -11.59 -18.39 -16.89
CA ASP A 44 -12.96 -18.78 -17.18
C ASP A 44 -13.91 -18.23 -16.10
N PHE A 45 -15.21 -18.43 -16.32
CA PHE A 45 -16.26 -17.94 -15.45
C PHE A 45 -16.23 -18.57 -14.04
N ASN A 46 -15.82 -19.83 -13.89
CA ASN A 46 -15.74 -20.45 -12.56
C ASN A 46 -14.63 -19.82 -11.74
N GLN A 47 -13.49 -19.52 -12.38
CA GLN A 47 -12.39 -18.82 -11.74
C GLN A 47 -12.76 -17.38 -11.38
N GLU A 48 -13.49 -16.66 -12.25
CA GLU A 48 -14.03 -15.33 -11.95
C GLU A 48 -14.87 -15.35 -10.66
N LYS A 49 -15.85 -16.24 -10.59
CA LYS A 49 -16.71 -16.40 -9.40
C LYS A 49 -15.91 -16.77 -8.15
N GLY A 50 -14.89 -17.62 -8.30
CA GLY A 50 -13.97 -17.98 -7.23
C GLY A 50 -13.23 -16.77 -6.67
N TYR A 51 -12.68 -15.93 -7.54
CA TYR A 51 -11.97 -14.71 -7.16
C TYR A 51 -12.91 -13.67 -6.55
N GLU A 52 -14.10 -13.46 -7.10
CA GLU A 52 -15.12 -12.57 -6.50
C GLU A 52 -15.39 -12.96 -5.03
N LEU A 53 -15.65 -14.24 -4.77
CA LEU A 53 -15.89 -14.75 -3.42
C LEU A 53 -14.66 -14.60 -2.53
N GLN A 54 -13.46 -14.80 -3.07
CA GLN A 54 -12.21 -14.64 -2.32
C GLN A 54 -11.98 -13.19 -1.90
N ILE A 55 -12.15 -12.24 -2.82
CA ILE A 55 -12.00 -10.80 -2.56
C ILE A 55 -13.02 -10.37 -1.50
N LEU A 56 -14.29 -10.74 -1.65
CA LEU A 56 -15.34 -10.42 -0.68
C LEU A 56 -15.01 -10.96 0.72
N LYS A 57 -14.52 -12.21 0.81
CA LYS A 57 -14.10 -12.80 2.08
C LYS A 57 -12.89 -12.10 2.69
N LYS A 58 -11.92 -11.68 1.88
CA LYS A 58 -10.73 -10.96 2.33
C LYS A 58 -11.04 -9.54 2.82
N GLN A 59 -11.92 -8.83 2.11
CA GLN A 59 -12.43 -7.53 2.54
C GLN A 59 -13.18 -7.63 3.87
N LYS A 60 -14.03 -8.66 4.05
CA LYS A 60 -14.71 -8.92 5.34
C LYS A 60 -13.75 -9.15 6.51
N ARG A 61 -12.53 -9.65 6.24
CA ARG A 61 -11.47 -9.85 7.25
C ARG A 61 -10.51 -8.66 7.35
N ASN A 62 -10.78 -7.56 6.65
CA ASN A 62 -9.90 -6.38 6.56
C ASN A 62 -8.48 -6.70 6.04
N GLU A 63 -8.32 -7.79 5.27
CA GLU A 63 -7.05 -8.14 4.63
C GLU A 63 -6.82 -7.36 3.32
N LEU A 64 -7.90 -6.83 2.75
CA LEU A 64 -7.87 -6.01 1.54
C LEU A 64 -8.58 -4.68 1.78
N PRO A 65 -8.12 -3.58 1.17
CA PRO A 65 -8.81 -2.30 1.23
C PRO A 65 -10.23 -2.41 0.66
N ALA A 66 -11.20 -1.88 1.40
CA ALA A 66 -12.58 -1.74 0.92
C ALA A 66 -12.78 -0.45 0.09
N SER A 67 -11.84 0.49 0.18
CA SER A 67 -11.88 1.78 -0.49
C SER A 67 -11.46 1.75 -1.97
N ILE A 68 -10.95 0.61 -2.45
CA ILE A 68 -10.43 0.45 -3.82
C ILE A 68 -11.35 -0.52 -4.58
N PRO A 69 -11.77 -0.17 -5.81
CA PRO A 69 -12.54 -1.08 -6.64
C PRO A 69 -11.67 -2.26 -7.11
N PHE A 70 -12.20 -3.47 -6.91
CA PHE A 70 -11.68 -4.69 -7.50
C PHE A 70 -12.59 -5.10 -8.64
N HIS A 71 -12.03 -5.26 -9.83
CA HIS A 71 -12.75 -5.77 -10.98
C HIS A 71 -12.16 -7.11 -11.42
N ILE A 72 -13.02 -8.12 -11.54
CA ILE A 72 -12.62 -9.46 -11.97
C ILE A 72 -13.39 -9.77 -13.25
N PHE A 73 -12.68 -10.24 -14.27
CA PHE A 73 -13.27 -10.58 -15.56
C PHE A 73 -12.67 -11.87 -16.08
N SER A 74 -13.51 -12.80 -16.52
CA SER A 74 -13.07 -13.95 -17.29
C SER A 74 -12.60 -13.52 -18.68
N ASP A 75 -11.53 -14.14 -19.17
CA ASP A 75 -11.12 -14.02 -20.56
C ASP A 75 -12.28 -14.40 -21.48
N PRO A 76 -12.45 -13.69 -22.61
CA PRO A 76 -13.44 -14.07 -23.61
C PRO A 76 -13.22 -15.52 -24.06
N PRO A 77 -14.29 -16.29 -24.32
CA PRO A 77 -14.14 -17.61 -24.90
C PRO A 77 -13.50 -17.50 -26.29
N GLY A 78 -12.48 -18.32 -26.55
CA GLY A 78 -11.77 -18.31 -27.83
C GLY A 78 -10.33 -18.80 -27.73
N TYR A 79 -9.66 -18.83 -28.88
CA TYR A 79 -8.23 -19.14 -28.94
C TYR A 79 -7.43 -18.07 -28.19
N LYS A 80 -6.69 -18.51 -27.17
CA LYS A 80 -5.68 -17.65 -26.53
C LYS A 80 -4.51 -17.50 -27.48
N ILE A 81 -3.99 -16.28 -27.61
CA ILE A 81 -2.73 -16.04 -28.30
C ILE A 81 -1.65 -16.68 -27.42
N VAL A 82 -1.00 -17.72 -27.94
CA VAL A 82 0.06 -18.47 -27.27
C VAL A 82 1.42 -17.95 -27.71
#